data_AF-A0A960D6B0-F1
#
_entry.id   AF-A0A960D6B0-F1
#
_cell.length_a   1.000
_cell.length_b   1.000
_cell.length_c   1.000
_cell.angle_alpha   90.00
_cell.angle_beta   90.00
_cell.angle_gamma   90.00
#
_symmetry.space_group_name_H-M   'P 1'
#
loop_
_entity.id
_entity.type
_entity.pdbx_description
1 polymer ?
#
loop_
_entity_poly.entity_id
_entity_poly.type
_entity_poly.pdbx_seq_one_letter_code
_entity_poly.pdbx_strand_id
1 'polypeptide(L)'
;MAEPLLVVGLGNPGPQYAKTRHNLGFMVADLLAARMGATFKVHKRSGAEIATGRLAHRPVVLAKPRTYMNESGRQVGPLAKFYSVT
;
A
#
# COMPACT_ATOMS: atom_id res chain seq x y z
N MET A 1 -20.12 -10.17 0.85
CA MET A 1 -19.24 -9.14 1.46
C MET A 1 -18.71 -8.27 0.33
N ALA A 2 -18.65 -6.94 0.49
CA ALA A 2 -18.14 -6.07 -0.58
C ALA A 2 -16.64 -6.32 -0.80
N GLU A 3 -16.21 -6.35 -2.06
CA GLU A 3 -14.80 -6.46 -2.44
C GLU A 3 -14.00 -5.27 -1.87
N PRO A 4 -12.81 -5.52 -1.31
CA PRO A 4 -11.97 -4.46 -0.76
C PRO A 4 -11.42 -3.57 -1.87
N LEU A 5 -11.34 -2.27 -1.62
CA LEU A 5 -10.56 -1.37 -2.48
C LEU A 5 -9.08 -1.54 -2.16
N LEU A 6 -8.24 -1.67 -3.18
CA LEU A 6 -6.79 -1.63 -3.05
C LEU A 6 -6.29 -0.22 -3.38
N VAL A 7 -5.67 0.45 -2.42
CA VAL A 7 -5.05 1.76 -2.60
C VAL A 7 -3.54 1.60 -2.45
N VAL A 8 -2.79 1.96 -3.49
CA VAL A 8 -1.34 1.78 -3.54
C VAL A 8 -0.64 3.13 -3.45
N GLY A 9 0.17 3.30 -2.41
CA GLY A 9 1.13 4.40 -2.32
C GLY A 9 2.41 4.02 -3.05
N LEU A 10 2.79 4.79 -4.07
CA LEU A 10 4.03 4.59 -4.81
C LEU A 10 5.17 5.44 -4.22
N GLY A 11 6.39 4.89 -4.24
CA GLY A 11 7.59 5.50 -3.68
C GLY A 11 8.79 4.55 -3.70
N ASN A 12 9.98 5.08 -3.39
CA ASN A 12 11.19 4.28 -3.18
C ASN A 12 11.41 3.99 -1.68
N PRO A 13 11.91 2.80 -1.31
CA PRO A 13 12.24 2.46 0.06
C PRO A 13 13.56 3.11 0.50
N GLY A 14 13.66 3.44 1.78
CA GLY A 14 14.89 3.95 2.40
C GLY A 14 14.81 5.43 2.79
N PRO A 15 15.53 5.83 3.85
CA PRO A 15 15.43 7.16 4.45
C PRO A 15 15.79 8.29 3.48
N GLN A 16 16.72 8.04 2.54
CA GLN A 16 17.15 9.03 1.55
C GLN A 16 16.04 9.45 0.57
N TYR A 17 15.03 8.61 0.35
CA TYR A 17 13.92 8.92 -0.56
C TYR A 17 12.68 9.46 0.15
N ALA A 18 12.62 9.33 1.48
CA ALA A 18 11.41 9.56 2.27
C ALA A 18 10.78 10.94 2.09
N LYS A 19 11.57 11.97 1.77
CA LYS A 19 11.10 13.36 1.57
C LYS A 19 11.16 13.84 0.12
N THR A 20 11.35 12.93 -0.84
CA THR A 20 11.38 13.28 -2.27
C THR A 20 9.96 13.39 -2.82
N ARG A 21 9.77 14.20 -3.89
CA ARG A 21 8.48 14.31 -4.60
C ARG A 21 7.99 12.95 -5.12
N HIS A 22 8.91 12.04 -5.42
CA HIS A 22 8.62 10.70 -5.90
C HIS A 22 7.97 9.79 -4.84
N ASN A 23 8.07 10.17 -3.55
CA ASN A 23 7.53 9.43 -2.41
C ASN A 23 6.20 10.00 -1.88
N LEU A 24 5.57 10.95 -2.58
CA LEU A 24 4.26 11.49 -2.18
C LEU A 24 3.21 10.40 -1.99
N GLY A 25 3.24 9.34 -2.82
CA GLY A 25 2.33 8.20 -2.68
C GLY A 25 2.49 7.48 -1.33
N PHE A 26 3.72 7.29 -0.85
CA PHE A 26 3.95 6.73 0.49
C PHE A 26 3.44 7.66 1.59
N MET A 27 3.69 8.97 1.49
CA MET A 27 3.23 9.94 2.48
C MET A 27 1.69 9.94 2.59
N VAL A 28 0.99 9.88 1.46
CA VAL A 28 -0.47 9.80 1.44
C VAL A 28 -0.95 8.46 2.03
N ALA A 29 -0.30 7.35 1.70
CA ALA A 29 -0.65 6.04 2.27
C ALA A 29 -0.45 6.00 3.79
N ASP A 30 0.61 6.62 4.32
CA ASP A 30 0.85 6.76 5.76
C ASP A 30 -0.23 7.62 6.43
N LEU A 31 -0.64 8.73 5.81
CA LEU A 31 -1.73 9.57 6.29
C LEU A 31 -3.07 8.82 6.33
N LEU A 32 -3.37 8.02 5.30
CA LEU A 32 -4.58 7.20 5.25
C LEU A 32 -4.56 6.10 6.31
N ALA A 33 -3.43 5.43 6.51
CA ALA A 33 -3.27 4.40 7.54
C ALA A 33 -3.50 4.99 8.94
N ALA A 34 -2.94 6.17 9.22
CA ALA A 34 -3.16 6.89 10.47
C ALA A 34 -4.65 7.21 10.69
N ARG A 35 -5.36 7.69 9.66
CA ARG A 35 -6.82 7.93 9.72
C ARG A 35 -7.64 6.67 9.96
N MET A 36 -7.14 5.51 9.53
CA MET A 36 -7.77 4.21 9.76
C MET A 36 -7.42 3.60 11.12
N GLY A 37 -6.48 4.19 11.88
CA GLY A 37 -5.91 3.56 13.07
C GLY A 37 -5.15 2.26 12.76
N ALA A 38 -4.63 2.13 11.53
CA ALA A 38 -4.00 0.91 11.03
C ALA A 38 -2.48 1.07 10.95
N THR A 39 -1.75 -0.03 11.15
CA THR A 39 -0.29 -0.08 11.04
C THR A 39 0.12 -0.96 9.86
N PHE A 40 1.13 -0.53 9.11
CA PHE A 40 1.70 -1.32 8.04
C PHE A 40 2.40 -2.59 8.56
N LYS A 41 2.15 -3.72 7.89
CA LYS A 41 2.83 -5.01 8.13
C LYS A 41 3.18 -5.66 6.80
N VAL A 42 4.27 -6.42 6.76
CA VAL A 42 4.70 -7.11 5.54
C VAL A 42 3.72 -8.23 5.19
N HIS A 43 3.14 -8.16 4.00
CA HIS A 43 2.33 -9.23 3.44
C HIS A 43 3.22 -10.30 2.81
N LYS A 44 3.26 -11.49 3.43
CA LYS A 44 4.22 -12.55 3.06
C LYS A 44 4.18 -12.97 1.60
N ARG A 45 3.01 -13.00 0.95
CA ARG A 45 2.87 -13.49 -0.43
C ARG A 45 3.28 -12.47 -1.50
N SER A 46 3.09 -11.18 -1.25
CA SER A 46 3.45 -10.12 -2.21
C SER A 46 4.77 -9.43 -1.87
N GLY A 47 5.21 -9.48 -0.61
CA GLY A 47 6.37 -8.75 -0.10
C GLY A 47 6.14 -7.26 0.14
N ALA A 48 4.98 -6.71 -0.22
CA ALA A 48 4.60 -5.32 0.08
C ALA A 48 4.25 -5.14 1.56
N GLU A 49 4.34 -3.91 2.07
CA GLU A 49 3.70 -3.55 3.33
C GLU A 49 2.23 -3.24 3.09
N ILE A 50 1.35 -3.75 3.95
CA ILE A 50 -0.09 -3.50 3.88
C ILE A 50 -0.65 -3.02 5.21
N ALA A 51 -1.69 -2.20 5.14
CA ALA A 51 -2.53 -1.83 6.26
C ALA A 51 -3.99 -2.03 5.85
N THR A 52 -4.78 -2.75 6.65
CA THR A 52 -6.18 -3.03 6.36
C THR A 52 -7.09 -2.28 7.33
N GLY A 53 -8.27 -1.91 6.86
CA GLY A 53 -9.25 -1.21 7.68
C GLY A 53 -10.44 -0.74 6.87
N ARG A 54 -11.06 0.36 7.30
CA ARG A 54 -12.22 0.94 6.63
C ARG A 54 -12.03 2.44 6.41
N LEU A 55 -12.40 2.91 5.22
CA LEU A 55 -12.53 4.34 4.90
C LEU A 55 -13.93 4.56 4.31
N ALA A 56 -14.66 5.57 4.80
CA ALA A 56 -16.04 5.87 4.37
C ALA A 56 -16.93 4.61 4.31
N HIS A 57 -16.85 3.76 5.33
CA HIS A 57 -17.58 2.48 5.42
C HIS A 57 -17.28 1.45 4.31
N ARG A 58 -16.19 1.61 3.56
CA ARG A 58 -15.71 0.61 2.58
C ARG A 58 -14.50 -0.14 3.14
N PRO A 59 -14.41 -1.46 2.98
CA PRO A 59 -13.18 -2.19 3.26
C PRO A 59 -12.06 -1.70 2.33
N VAL A 60 -10.91 -1.36 2.92
CA VAL A 60 -9.73 -0.86 2.18
C VAL A 60 -8.49 -1.63 2.61
N VAL A 61 -7.67 -1.97 1.62
CA VAL A 61 -6.30 -2.43 1.77
C VAL A 61 -5.38 -1.32 1.24
N LEU A 62 -4.60 -0.70 2.13
CA LEU A 62 -3.51 0.18 1.75
C LEU A 62 -2.27 -0.67 1.48
N ALA A 63 -1.49 -0.32 0.46
CA ALA A 63 -0.25 -1.01 0.13
C ALA A 63 0.89 -0.02 -0.15
N LYS A 64 2.10 -0.36 0.32
CA LYS A 64 3.36 0.29 -0.05
C LYS A 64 4.34 -0.78 -0.53
N PRO A 65 4.74 -0.79 -1.82
CA PRO A 65 5.79 -1.67 -2.29
C PRO A 65 7.10 -1.42 -1.53
N ARG A 66 7.86 -2.49 -1.28
CA ARG A 66 9.21 -2.42 -0.69
C ARG A 66 10.32 -2.52 -1.74
N THR A 67 9.95 -2.57 -3.01
CA THR A 67 10.85 -2.53 -4.16
C THR A 67 11.14 -1.09 -4.59
N TYR A 68 12.17 -0.88 -5.40
CA TYR A 68 12.30 0.38 -6.12
C TYR A 68 11.10 0.61 -7.05
N MET A 69 10.79 1.88 -7.32
CA MET A 69 9.59 2.32 -8.03
C MET A 69 9.36 1.57 -9.33
N ASN A 70 10.41 1.40 -10.13
CA ASN A 70 10.39 0.71 -11.42
C ASN A 70 9.94 -0.76 -11.33
N GLU A 71 10.04 -1.38 -10.15
CA GLU A 71 9.63 -2.75 -9.90
C GLU A 71 8.39 -2.88 -9.02
N SER A 72 7.66 -1.79 -8.77
CA SER A 72 6.44 -1.81 -7.92
C SER A 72 5.42 -2.85 -8.36
N GLY A 73 5.28 -3.06 -9.67
CA GLY A 73 4.35 -4.05 -10.25
C GLY A 73 4.60 -5.49 -9.80
N ARG A 74 5.85 -5.85 -9.44
CA ARG A 74 6.19 -7.19 -8.93
C ARG A 74 5.51 -7.50 -7.60
N GLN A 75 5.17 -6.48 -6.81
CA GLN A 75 4.46 -6.66 -5.55
C GLN A 75 2.99 -6.29 -5.65
N VAL A 76 2.64 -5.27 -6.43
CA VAL A 76 1.24 -4.83 -6.61
C VAL A 76 0.41 -5.89 -7.33
N GLY A 77 0.93 -6.51 -8.39
CA GLY A 77 0.19 -7.52 -9.16
C GLY A 77 -0.22 -8.75 -8.32
N PRO A 78 0.72 -9.43 -7.64
CA PRO A 78 0.38 -10.53 -6.74
C PRO A 78 -0.56 -10.12 -5.60
N LEU A 79 -0.45 -8.88 -5.11
CA LEU A 79 -1.33 -8.36 -4.07
C LEU A 79 -2.76 -8.16 -4.56
N ALA A 80 -2.95 -7.55 -5.74
CA ALA A 80 -4.26 -7.39 -6.35
C ALA A 80 -4.92 -8.75 -6.60
N LYS A 81 -4.17 -9.72 -7.14
CA LYS A 81 -4.63 -11.11 -7.31
C LYS A 81 -5.02 -11.78 -6.00
N PHE A 82 -4.28 -11.56 -4.92
CA PHE A 82 -4.59 -12.13 -3.61
C PHE A 82 -5.93 -11.62 -3.05
N TYR A 83 -6.25 -10.36 -3.28
CA TYR A 83 -7.50 -9.72 -2.84
C TYR A 83 -8.61 -9.77 -3.89
N SER A 84 -8.40 -10.43 -5.03
CA SER A 84 -9.33 -10.46 -6.17
C SER A 84 -9.76 -9.07 -6.65
N VAL A 85 -8.85 -8.09 -6.62
CA VAL A 85 -9.07 -6.77 -7.19
C VAL A 85 -8.71 -6.83 -8.66
N THR A 86 -9.66 -6.50 -9.54
CA THR A 86 -9.54 -6.60 -11.00
C THR A 86 -9.35 -5.23 -11.63
#